data_AF-Q9RZ71-F1
#
_entry.id   AF-Q9RZ71-F1
#
_cell.length_a   1.000
_cell.length_b   1.000
_cell.length_c   1.000
_cell.angle_alpha   90.00
_cell.angle_beta   90.00
_cell.angle_gamma   90.00
#
_symmetry.space_group_name_H-M   'P 1'
#
loop_
_entity.id
_entity.type
_entity.pdbx_description
1 polymer ?
#
loop_
_entity_poly.entity_id
_entity_poly.type
_entity_poly.pdbx_seq_one_letter_code
_entity_poly.pdbx_strand_id
1 'polypeptide(L)'
;MTIDLERRVTAPDFTTDPLGYFVWHLETHPDMYRQFRQTADAYRAGDPARRLSADMICHVLRWQSVVHAGDDLFQVNNNLTALYARLYKNERPDARISTRPSMLDALLPDERDRLAAAFAPLKEVKEDA
;
A
#
# COMPACT_ATOMS: atom_id res chain seq x y z
N MET A 1 -1.28 21.93 -17.73
CA MET A 1 -1.86 20.89 -16.85
C MET A 1 -1.93 21.52 -15.47
N THR A 2 -3.10 22.02 -15.09
CA THR A 2 -3.31 22.76 -13.84
C THR A 2 -3.46 21.73 -12.74
N ILE A 3 -2.48 21.64 -11.85
CA ILE A 3 -2.59 20.83 -10.63
C ILE A 3 -3.61 21.56 -9.75
N ASP A 4 -4.75 20.91 -9.53
CA ASP A 4 -5.77 21.38 -8.59
C ASP A 4 -5.21 21.23 -7.17
N LEU A 5 -4.72 22.34 -6.63
CA LEU A 5 -4.10 22.45 -5.31
C LEU A 5 -5.14 22.48 -4.17
N GLU A 6 -6.45 22.44 -4.45
CA GLU A 6 -7.51 22.60 -3.44
C GLU A 6 -8.05 21.29 -2.86
N ARG A 7 -7.70 20.12 -3.43
CA ARG A 7 -8.25 18.86 -2.95
C ARG A 7 -7.54 18.36 -1.68
N ARG A 8 -7.79 19.02 -0.54
CA ARG A 8 -7.54 18.44 0.79
C ARG A 8 -8.51 17.28 0.99
N VAL A 9 -8.13 16.09 0.52
CA VAL A 9 -8.92 14.89 0.80
C VAL A 9 -8.61 14.47 2.23
N THR A 10 -9.50 14.81 3.17
CA THR A 10 -9.38 14.36 4.55
C THR A 10 -9.50 12.84 4.62
N ALA A 11 -8.53 12.18 5.24
CA ALA A 11 -8.57 10.74 5.46
C ALA A 11 -9.77 10.35 6.35
N PRO A 12 -10.49 9.26 6.05
CA PRO A 12 -11.47 8.69 6.97
C PRO A 12 -10.84 8.35 8.32
N ASP A 13 -11.58 8.50 9.42
CA ASP A 13 -11.10 8.05 10.72
C ASP A 13 -11.05 6.52 10.74
N PHE A 14 -9.83 5.98 10.81
CA PHE A 14 -9.56 4.55 10.82
C PHE A 14 -10.30 3.82 11.95
N THR A 15 -10.55 4.46 13.09
CA THR A 15 -11.23 3.81 14.22
C THR A 15 -12.72 3.56 13.97
N THR A 16 -13.33 4.34 13.07
CA THR A 16 -14.77 4.29 12.77
C THR A 16 -15.07 3.64 11.42
N ASP A 17 -14.26 3.93 10.40
CA ASP A 17 -14.37 3.35 9.07
C ASP A 17 -12.99 2.92 8.54
N PRO A 18 -12.46 1.79 9.03
CA PRO A 18 -11.14 1.36 8.61
C PRO A 18 -11.09 0.83 7.17
N LEU A 19 -12.18 0.23 6.67
CA LEU A 19 -12.26 -0.18 5.26
C LEU A 19 -12.24 1.06 4.35
N GLY A 20 -13.04 2.08 4.67
CA GLY A 20 -13.03 3.35 3.96
C GLY A 20 -11.66 4.01 4.00
N TYR A 21 -10.95 3.97 5.12
CA TYR A 21 -9.56 4.42 5.19
C TYR A 21 -8.65 3.69 4.20
N PHE A 22 -8.72 2.35 4.11
CA PHE A 22 -7.89 1.59 3.18
C PHE A 22 -8.24 1.85 1.72
N VAL A 23 -9.53 1.93 1.39
CA VAL A 23 -10.01 2.25 0.03
C VAL A 23 -9.57 3.64 -0.36
N TRP A 24 -9.85 4.64 0.48
CA TRP A 24 -9.40 6.02 0.29
C TRP A 24 -7.89 6.08 0.05
N HIS A 25 -7.10 5.38 0.87
CA HIS A 25 -5.65 5.35 0.73
C HIS A 25 -5.20 4.81 -0.63
N LEU A 26 -5.78 3.69 -1.10
CA LEU A 26 -5.43 3.11 -2.40
C LEU A 26 -5.84 4.01 -3.57
N GLU A 27 -6.94 4.75 -3.43
CA GLU A 27 -7.46 5.66 -4.46
C GLU A 27 -6.68 6.98 -4.51
N THR A 28 -6.31 7.56 -3.36
CA THR A 28 -5.67 8.88 -3.30
C THR A 28 -4.14 8.82 -3.26
N HIS A 29 -3.56 7.72 -2.77
CA HIS A 29 -2.11 7.52 -2.66
C HIS A 29 -1.65 6.23 -3.36
N PRO A 30 -2.04 5.99 -4.64
CA PRO A 30 -1.72 4.76 -5.36
C PRO A 30 -0.20 4.52 -5.49
N ASP A 31 0.58 5.60 -5.60
CA ASP A 31 2.03 5.55 -5.74
C ASP A 31 2.74 4.95 -4.54
N MET A 32 2.19 5.08 -3.34
CA MET A 32 2.81 4.51 -2.15
C MET A 32 2.85 2.97 -2.20
N TYR A 33 1.78 2.34 -2.71
CA TYR A 33 1.80 0.89 -2.90
C TYR A 33 2.71 0.49 -4.06
N ARG A 34 2.76 1.28 -5.14
CA ARG A 34 3.70 1.03 -6.26
C ARG A 34 5.14 1.05 -5.77
N GLN A 35 5.52 2.04 -4.98
CA GLN A 35 6.86 2.14 -4.39
C GLN A 35 7.14 0.99 -3.42
N PHE A 36 6.14 0.56 -2.63
CA PHE A 36 6.26 -0.65 -1.80
C PHE A 36 6.59 -1.87 -2.67
N ARG A 37 5.82 -2.10 -3.73
CA ARG A 37 5.99 -3.23 -4.64
C ARG A 37 7.36 -3.20 -5.31
N GLN A 38 7.75 -2.07 -5.89
CA GLN A 38 9.05 -1.89 -6.54
C GLN A 38 10.22 -2.14 -5.57
N THR A 39 10.14 -1.58 -4.35
CA THR A 39 11.18 -1.78 -3.33
C THR A 39 11.25 -3.24 -2.87
N ALA A 40 10.10 -3.89 -2.72
CA ALA A 40 10.00 -5.30 -2.35
C ALA A 40 10.54 -6.23 -3.45
N ASP A 41 10.19 -5.98 -4.71
CA ASP A 41 10.70 -6.73 -5.87
C ASP A 41 12.22 -6.53 -6.01
N ALA A 42 12.72 -5.29 -5.88
CA ALA A 42 14.16 -4.99 -5.91
C ALA A 42 14.93 -5.69 -4.79
N TYR A 43 14.39 -5.71 -3.56
CA TYR A 43 15.01 -6.43 -2.43
C TYR A 43 15.11 -7.95 -2.67
N ARG A 44 14.16 -8.52 -3.42
CA ARG A 44 14.11 -9.94 -3.79
C ARG A 44 14.87 -10.28 -5.06
N ALA A 45 15.23 -9.30 -5.89
CA ALA A 45 15.86 -9.57 -7.20
C ALA A 45 17.14 -10.42 -7.09
N GLY A 46 17.92 -10.23 -6.02
CA GLY A 46 19.13 -11.03 -5.77
C GLY A 46 18.90 -12.39 -5.11
N ASP A 47 17.71 -12.65 -4.55
CA ASP A 47 17.31 -13.92 -3.94
C ASP A 47 15.77 -13.97 -3.82
N PRO A 48 15.07 -14.60 -4.78
CA PRO A 48 13.61 -14.68 -4.77
C PRO A 48 13.03 -15.42 -3.55
N ALA A 49 13.84 -16.30 -2.92
CA ALA A 49 13.48 -17.09 -1.74
C ALA A 49 13.83 -16.38 -0.42
N ARG A 50 14.36 -15.15 -0.49
CA ARG A 50 14.63 -14.32 0.68
C ARG A 50 13.34 -14.00 1.43
N ARG A 51 13.42 -14.06 2.76
CA ARG A 51 12.34 -13.60 3.63
C ARG A 51 12.21 -12.08 3.53
N LEU A 52 11.02 -11.60 3.22
CA LEU A 52 10.69 -10.18 3.11
C LEU A 52 9.90 -9.73 4.34
N SER A 53 10.32 -8.62 4.96
CA SER A 53 9.57 -7.94 6.01
C SER A 53 8.82 -6.75 5.42
N ALA A 54 7.49 -6.79 5.45
CA ALA A 54 6.67 -5.65 5.02
C ALA A 54 6.98 -4.39 5.83
N ASP A 55 7.27 -4.55 7.12
CA ASP A 55 7.56 -3.46 8.03
C ASP A 55 8.89 -2.77 7.68
N MET A 56 9.91 -3.56 7.34
CA MET A 56 11.19 -3.05 6.84
C MET A 56 10.99 -2.18 5.58
N ILE A 57 10.21 -2.67 4.61
CA ILE A 57 9.92 -1.90 3.39
C ILE A 57 9.16 -0.61 3.73
N CYS A 58 8.15 -0.68 4.60
CA CYS A 58 7.41 0.52 5.03
C CYS A 58 8.30 1.53 5.77
N HIS A 59 9.30 1.09 6.53
CA HIS A 59 10.29 1.97 7.14
C HIS A 59 11.16 2.68 6.10
N VAL A 60 11.58 1.99 5.05
CA VAL A 60 12.28 2.61 3.91
C VAL A 60 11.39 3.67 3.25
N LEU A 61 10.13 3.35 2.97
CA LEU A 61 9.19 4.29 2.35
C LEU A 61 8.95 5.51 3.22
N ARG A 62 8.77 5.35 4.54
CA ARG A 62 8.63 6.47 5.49
C ARG A 62 9.83 7.39 5.44
N TRP A 63 11.03 6.83 5.45
CA TRP A 63 12.26 7.61 5.35
C TRP A 63 12.31 8.36 4.01
N GLN A 64 12.04 7.69 2.90
CA GLN A 64 12.01 8.30 1.57
C GLN A 64 10.97 9.43 1.48
N SER A 65 9.75 9.23 2.01
CA SER A 65 8.71 10.26 2.00
C SER A 65 9.09 11.49 2.82
N VAL A 66 9.81 11.30 3.93
CA VAL A 66 10.29 12.43 4.76
C VAL A 66 11.43 13.18 4.07
N VAL A 67 12.33 12.48 3.39
CA VAL A 67 13.49 13.10 2.71
C VAL A 67 13.08 13.86 1.45
N HIS A 68 12.09 13.35 0.71
CA HIS A 68 11.78 13.85 -0.63
C HIS A 68 10.63 14.83 -0.71
N ALA A 69 9.95 15.14 0.39
CA ALA A 69 8.71 15.88 0.28
C ALA A 69 8.53 17.00 1.31
N GLY A 70 7.80 18.04 0.88
CA GLY A 70 7.55 19.30 1.61
C GLY A 70 6.37 19.23 2.57
N ASP A 71 5.66 20.35 2.78
CA ASP A 71 4.80 20.57 3.96
C ASP A 71 3.48 19.76 4.04
N ASP A 72 3.13 18.95 3.05
CA ASP A 72 1.86 18.19 3.07
C ASP A 72 2.04 16.75 2.57
N LEU A 73 2.29 15.81 3.49
CA LEU A 73 2.34 14.38 3.17
C LEU A 73 1.56 13.51 4.15
N PHE A 74 0.70 12.70 3.56
CA PHE A 74 0.27 11.47 4.17
C PHE A 74 1.47 10.55 4.45
N GLN A 75 1.53 9.95 5.64
CA GLN A 75 2.62 9.05 6.04
C GLN A 75 2.11 7.61 6.14
N VAL A 76 2.90 6.66 5.61
CA VAL A 76 2.63 5.23 5.78
C VAL A 76 2.63 4.90 7.27
N ASN A 77 1.52 4.42 7.82
CA ASN A 77 1.43 4.01 9.22
C ASN A 77 1.40 2.48 9.35
N ASN A 78 1.30 1.98 10.58
CA ASN A 78 1.30 0.55 10.84
C ASN A 78 0.11 -0.16 10.21
N ASN A 79 -1.07 0.46 10.10
CA ASN A 79 -2.25 -0.18 9.52
C ASN A 79 -2.01 -0.53 8.05
N LEU A 80 -1.32 0.35 7.32
CA LEU A 80 -0.96 0.14 5.92
C LEU A 80 0.07 -0.98 5.71
N THR A 81 0.97 -1.21 6.66
CA THR A 81 1.91 -2.35 6.58
C THR A 81 1.17 -3.69 6.42
N ALA A 82 0.07 -3.87 7.15
CA ALA A 82 -0.73 -5.10 7.09
C ALA A 82 -1.48 -5.24 5.74
N LEU A 83 -1.96 -4.11 5.20
CA LEU A 83 -2.58 -4.05 3.88
C LEU A 83 -1.57 -4.42 2.79
N TYR A 84 -0.43 -3.72 2.74
CA TYR A 84 0.58 -3.91 1.70
C TYR A 84 1.14 -5.32 1.67
N ALA A 85 1.36 -5.94 2.83
CA ALA A 85 1.80 -7.33 2.90
C ALA A 85 0.82 -8.28 2.20
N ARG A 86 -0.49 -8.09 2.39
CA ARG A 86 -1.54 -8.92 1.78
C ARG A 86 -1.67 -8.66 0.29
N LEU A 87 -1.68 -7.39 -0.13
CA LEU A 87 -1.72 -7.03 -1.55
C LEU A 87 -0.53 -7.61 -2.31
N TYR A 88 0.67 -7.46 -1.75
CA TYR A 88 1.89 -7.97 -2.38
C TYR A 88 1.92 -9.50 -2.39
N LYS A 89 1.48 -10.17 -1.31
CA LYS A 89 1.35 -11.64 -1.30
C LYS A 89 0.33 -12.15 -2.33
N ASN A 90 -0.73 -11.37 -2.61
CA ASN A 90 -1.69 -11.69 -3.67
C ASN A 90 -1.08 -11.56 -5.07
N GLU A 91 -0.29 -10.51 -5.32
CA GLU A 91 0.41 -10.31 -6.62
C GLU A 91 1.65 -11.22 -6.80
N ARG A 92 2.26 -11.66 -5.71
CA ARG A 92 3.46 -12.51 -5.66
C ARG A 92 3.23 -13.68 -4.69
N PRO A 93 2.43 -14.71 -5.07
CA PRO A 93 2.10 -15.82 -4.17
C PRO A 93 3.33 -16.60 -3.67
N ASP A 94 4.41 -16.62 -4.45
CA ASP A 94 5.70 -17.24 -4.14
C ASP A 94 6.53 -16.44 -3.11
N ALA A 95 6.25 -15.14 -2.95
CA ALA A 95 7.04 -14.29 -2.06
C ALA A 95 6.94 -14.75 -0.60
N ARG A 96 8.09 -14.89 0.06
CA ARG A 96 8.17 -15.21 1.49
C ARG A 96 8.02 -13.97 2.35
N ILE A 97 6.87 -13.30 2.20
CA ILE A 97 6.44 -12.17 3.03
C ILE A 97 5.48 -12.66 4.11
N SER A 98 5.69 -12.22 5.35
CA SER A 98 4.77 -12.51 6.45
C SER A 98 3.63 -11.50 6.47
N THR A 99 2.39 -11.98 6.49
CA THR A 99 1.23 -11.18 6.88
C THR A 99 1.07 -11.27 8.41
N ARG A 100 0.67 -10.17 9.04
CA ARG A 100 0.34 -10.14 10.47
C ARG A 100 -1.17 -10.11 10.65
N PRO A 101 -1.73 -10.66 11.74
CA PRO A 101 -3.15 -10.53 12.05
C PRO A 101 -3.61 -9.07 11.97
N SER A 102 -4.74 -8.85 11.34
CA SER A 102 -5.32 -7.53 11.13
C SER A 102 -6.83 -7.66 10.99
N MET A 103 -7.55 -6.58 11.20
CA MET A 103 -8.97 -6.51 10.87
C MET A 103 -9.27 -6.84 9.40
N LEU A 104 -8.28 -6.76 8.50
CA LEU A 104 -8.39 -7.21 7.11
C LEU A 104 -8.76 -8.70 7.01
N ASP A 105 -8.46 -9.50 8.04
CA ASP A 105 -8.83 -10.92 8.10
C ASP A 105 -10.31 -11.11 8.46
N ALA A 106 -10.95 -10.11 9.06
CA ALA A 106 -12.33 -10.13 9.51
C ALA A 106 -13.31 -9.48 8.52
N LEU A 107 -12.84 -9.00 7.37
CA LEU A 107 -13.70 -8.40 6.36
C LEU A 107 -14.76 -9.39 5.86
N LEU A 108 -15.97 -8.90 5.62
CA LEU A 108 -17.04 -9.60 4.93
C LEU A 108 -16.69 -9.78 3.44
N PRO A 109 -17.34 -10.71 2.72
CA PRO A 109 -17.06 -10.94 1.29
C PRO A 109 -17.19 -9.68 0.42
N ASP A 110 -18.27 -8.94 0.60
CA ASP A 110 -18.60 -7.68 -0.06
C ASP A 110 -17.59 -6.56 0.27
N GLU A 111 -17.06 -6.53 1.49
CA GLU A 111 -15.98 -5.62 1.88
C GLU A 111 -14.64 -5.97 1.21
N ARG A 112 -14.35 -7.27 1.07
CA ARG A 112 -13.18 -7.75 0.33
C ARG A 112 -13.27 -7.37 -1.14
N ASP A 113 -14.44 -7.49 -1.75
CA ASP A 113 -14.67 -7.11 -3.14
C ASP A 113 -14.47 -5.61 -3.36
N ARG A 114 -14.98 -4.78 -2.44
CA ARG A 114 -14.74 -3.32 -2.48
C ARG A 114 -13.25 -2.98 -2.40
N LEU A 115 -12.51 -3.61 -1.48
CA LEU A 115 -11.06 -3.41 -1.35
C LEU A 115 -10.32 -3.90 -2.61
N ALA A 116 -10.72 -5.03 -3.17
CA ALA A 116 -10.14 -5.57 -4.39
C ALA A 116 -10.38 -4.65 -5.59
N ALA A 117 -11.56 -4.04 -5.69
CA ALA A 117 -11.88 -3.06 -6.72
C ALA A 117 -10.99 -1.81 -6.64
N ALA A 118 -10.76 -1.28 -5.43
CA ALA A 118 -9.82 -0.18 -5.22
C ALA A 118 -8.36 -0.56 -5.58
N PHE A 119 -8.01 -1.84 -5.43
CA PHE A 119 -6.69 -2.33 -5.75
C PHE A 119 -6.45 -2.62 -7.25
N ALA A 120 -7.50 -3.01 -7.98
CA ALA A 120 -7.39 -3.47 -9.37
C ALA A 120 -6.61 -2.50 -10.29
N PRO A 121 -6.84 -1.17 -10.26
CA PRO A 121 -6.10 -0.22 -11.10
C PRO A 121 -4.59 -0.18 -10.81
N LEU A 122 -4.14 -0.63 -9.63
CA LEU A 122 -2.73 -0.62 -9.25
C LEU A 122 -1.95 -1.80 -9.84
N LYS A 123 -2.65 -2.89 -10.18
CA LYS A 123 -2.06 -4.08 -10.82
C LYS A 123 -1.72 -3.84 -12.29
N GLU A 124 -2.55 -3.08 -12.98
CA GLU A 124 -2.59 -3.01 -14.45
C GLU A 124 -1.66 -2.00 -15.09
N VAL A 125 -0.93 -1.21 -14.30
CA VAL A 125 0.13 -0.34 -14.84
C VAL A 125 1.32 -1.24 -15.24
N LYS A 126 1.25 -1.82 -16.44
CA LYS A 126 2.43 -2.25 -17.20
C LYS A 126 3.25 -0.99 -17.45
N GLU A 127 4.48 -0.96 -16.97
CA GLU A 127 5.46 0.01 -17.42
C GLU A 127 5.62 -0.20 -18.94
N ASP A 128 5.08 0.72 -19.74
CA ASP A 128 5.55 0.91 -21.10
C ASP A 128 7.04 1.26 -21.00
N ALA A 129 7.83 0.44 -21.69
CA ALA A 129 9.29 0.40 -21.68
C ALA A 129 9.97 1.73 -22.07
#